data_AF-L0J5S5-F1
#
_entry.id   AF-L0J5S5-F1
#
_cell.length_a   1.000
_cell.length_b   1.000
_cell.length_c   1.000
_cell.angle_alpha   90.00
_cell.angle_beta   90.00
_cell.angle_gamma   90.00
#
_symmetry.space_group_name_H-M   'P 1'
#
loop_
_entity.id
_entity.type
_entity.pdbx_description
1 polymer ?
#
loop_
_entity_poly.entity_id
_entity_poly.type
_entity_poly.pdbx_seq_one_letter_code
_entity_poly.pdbx_strand_id
1 'polypeptide(L)'
;MNTTKLCVGAAEMMAEPNPFRAEIELILTEHPRTRFAKVLLGMRRGLTDGEMAQEAHAAKESIRADSIAAVRRIVRLTLNDELVTAPSEAEEQSNLYRELLNYPRSPELRQHISTRLTQLRALNPNVRMTPLGDVRLGANDQSRPERPESRCEKCFMIHNGECL
;
A
#
# COMPACT_ATOMS: atom_id res chain seq x y z
N MET A 1 -46.84 40.40 2.64
CA MET A 1 -45.95 39.32 3.13
C MET A 1 -45.89 38.26 2.06
N ASN A 2 -44.82 38.24 1.26
CA ASN A 2 -44.56 37.17 0.30
C ASN A 2 -43.09 36.79 0.40
N THR A 3 -42.86 35.54 0.79
CA THR A 3 -41.59 34.89 1.07
C THR A 3 -40.94 34.48 -0.25
N THR A 4 -39.86 35.19 -0.63
CA THR A 4 -38.99 34.75 -1.73
C THR A 4 -38.11 33.62 -1.24
N LYS A 5 -38.46 32.40 -1.64
CA LYS A 5 -37.70 31.17 -1.46
C LYS A 5 -36.49 31.20 -2.41
N LEU A 6 -35.31 31.54 -1.90
CA LEU A 6 -34.05 31.34 -2.63
C LEU A 6 -33.70 29.85 -2.60
N CYS A 7 -33.77 29.22 -3.77
CA CYS A 7 -33.15 27.94 -4.04
C CYS A 7 -31.62 28.15 -4.04
N VAL A 8 -30.93 27.75 -2.97
CA VAL A 8 -29.49 27.54 -3.01
C VAL A 8 -29.30 26.13 -3.56
N GLY A 9 -29.02 26.05 -4.86
CA GLY A 9 -28.53 24.84 -5.48
C GLY A 9 -27.20 24.47 -4.83
N ALA A 10 -27.16 23.30 -4.20
CA ALA A 10 -25.92 22.68 -3.78
C ALA A 10 -25.10 22.40 -5.04
N ALA A 11 -24.02 23.17 -5.24
CA ALA A 11 -22.98 22.78 -6.14
C ALA A 11 -22.34 21.51 -5.55
N GLU A 12 -22.73 20.34 -6.06
CA GLU A 12 -21.90 19.15 -5.97
C GLU A 12 -20.55 19.52 -6.59
N MET A 13 -19.56 19.77 -5.74
CA MET A 13 -18.17 19.90 -6.15
C MET A 13 -17.78 18.56 -6.77
N MET A 14 -17.85 18.45 -8.09
CA MET A 14 -17.16 17.40 -8.82
C MET A 14 -15.68 17.58 -8.52
N ALA A 15 -15.16 16.80 -7.57
CA ALA A 15 -13.74 16.76 -7.28
C ALA A 15 -13.02 16.55 -8.62
N GLU A 16 -12.13 17.47 -8.97
CA GLU A 16 -11.36 17.35 -10.20
C GLU A 16 -10.60 16.01 -10.15
N PRO A 17 -10.65 15.20 -11.22
CA PRO A 17 -9.97 13.92 -11.23
C PRO A 17 -8.47 14.14 -11.00
N ASN A 18 -7.88 13.36 -10.10
CA ASN A 18 -6.45 13.44 -9.77
C ASN A 18 -5.62 13.43 -11.08
N PRO A 19 -4.90 14.52 -11.41
CA PRO A 19 -4.18 14.64 -12.67
C PRO A 19 -3.04 13.61 -12.80
N PHE A 20 -2.57 13.07 -11.68
CA PHE A 20 -1.50 12.07 -11.64
C PHE A 20 -1.99 10.64 -11.69
N ARG A 21 -3.31 10.42 -11.69
CA ARG A 21 -3.90 9.07 -11.60
C ARG A 21 -3.32 8.13 -12.65
N ALA A 22 -3.31 8.54 -13.92
CA ALA A 22 -2.84 7.71 -15.02
C ALA A 22 -1.37 7.31 -14.86
N GLU A 23 -0.51 8.24 -14.44
CA GLU A 23 0.92 7.98 -14.23
C GLU A 23 1.16 7.05 -13.03
N ILE A 24 0.46 7.28 -11.91
CA ILE A 24 0.53 6.40 -10.72
C ILE A 24 0.12 4.98 -11.09
N GLU A 25 -1.01 4.83 -11.79
CA GLU A 25 -1.47 3.51 -12.20
C GLU A 25 -0.49 2.84 -13.17
N LEU A 26 0.07 3.59 -14.13
CA LEU A 26 1.08 3.08 -15.07
C LEU A 26 2.30 2.52 -14.32
N ILE A 27 2.93 3.34 -13.46
CA ILE A 27 4.10 2.96 -12.67
C ILE A 27 3.84 1.68 -11.87
N LEU A 28 2.69 1.61 -11.18
CA LEU A 28 2.35 0.44 -10.36
C LEU A 28 2.12 -0.80 -11.22
N THR A 29 1.51 -0.68 -12.40
CA THR A 29 1.27 -1.84 -13.27
C THR A 29 2.48 -2.32 -14.05
N GLU A 30 3.42 -1.44 -14.40
CA GLU A 30 4.70 -1.83 -15.00
C GLU A 30 5.65 -2.48 -13.99
N HIS A 31 5.42 -2.22 -12.69
CA HIS A 31 6.24 -2.75 -11.62
C HIS A 31 5.45 -3.45 -10.52
N PRO A 32 4.83 -4.62 -10.80
CA PRO A 32 3.87 -5.26 -9.90
C PRO A 32 4.49 -6.02 -8.71
N ARG A 33 5.47 -5.43 -8.02
CA ARG A 33 6.19 -6.09 -6.92
C ARG A 33 5.49 -5.99 -5.56
N THR A 34 4.71 -4.92 -5.34
CA THR A 34 4.09 -4.65 -4.03
C THR A 34 2.62 -5.05 -4.01
N ARG A 35 2.07 -5.21 -2.80
CA ARG A 35 0.64 -5.42 -2.58
C ARG A 35 -0.22 -4.33 -3.20
N PHE A 36 0.25 -3.08 -3.27
CA PHE A 36 -0.48 -1.99 -3.90
C PHE A 36 -0.72 -2.27 -5.39
N ALA A 37 0.32 -2.71 -6.10
CA ALA A 37 0.22 -3.04 -7.51
C ALA A 37 -0.63 -4.29 -7.76
N LYS A 38 -0.45 -5.35 -6.95
CA LYS A 38 -1.27 -6.58 -7.03
C LYS A 38 -2.76 -6.26 -6.84
N VAL A 39 -3.09 -5.43 -5.85
CA VAL A 39 -4.47 -5.00 -5.60
C VAL A 39 -4.99 -4.10 -6.71
N LEU A 40 -4.19 -3.16 -7.23
CA LEU A 40 -4.58 -2.33 -8.37
C LEU A 40 -4.92 -3.17 -9.61
N LEU A 41 -4.08 -4.17 -9.92
CA LEU A 41 -4.32 -5.09 -11.04
C LEU A 41 -5.63 -5.87 -10.86
N GLY A 42 -5.88 -6.38 -9.66
CA GLY A 42 -7.16 -7.01 -9.35
C GLY A 42 -8.34 -6.05 -9.47
N MET A 43 -8.20 -4.79 -9.01
CA MET A 43 -9.25 -3.77 -9.12
C MET A 43 -9.59 -3.47 -10.59
N ARG A 44 -8.58 -3.37 -11.47
CA ARG A 44 -8.77 -3.19 -12.92
C ARG A 44 -9.49 -4.36 -13.58
N ARG A 45 -9.32 -5.56 -13.03
CA ARG A 45 -10.04 -6.78 -13.45
C ARG A 45 -11.44 -6.92 -12.86
N GLY A 46 -11.86 -5.99 -12.00
CA GLY A 46 -13.18 -6.01 -11.36
C GLY A 46 -13.31 -6.97 -10.18
N LEU A 47 -12.22 -7.49 -9.64
CA LEU A 47 -12.27 -8.48 -8.57
C LEU A 47 -12.68 -7.88 -7.22
N THR A 48 -13.42 -8.67 -6.44
CA THR A 48 -13.71 -8.46 -5.03
C THR A 48 -12.50 -8.80 -4.15
N ASP A 49 -12.54 -8.41 -2.88
CA ASP A 49 -11.46 -8.72 -1.93
C ASP A 49 -11.35 -10.23 -1.67
N GLY A 50 -12.47 -10.94 -1.68
CA GLY A 50 -12.52 -12.39 -1.56
C GLY A 50 -11.90 -13.10 -2.75
N GLU A 51 -12.20 -12.68 -3.98
CA GLU A 51 -11.61 -13.26 -5.20
C GLU A 51 -10.10 -13.03 -5.25
N MET A 52 -9.61 -11.83 -4.92
CA MET A 52 -8.18 -11.59 -4.83
C MET A 52 -7.50 -12.44 -3.75
N ALA A 53 -8.17 -12.67 -2.61
CA ALA A 53 -7.66 -13.55 -1.56
C ALA A 53 -7.58 -15.01 -2.03
N GLN A 54 -8.56 -15.47 -2.81
CA GLN A 54 -8.56 -16.80 -3.42
C GLN A 54 -7.41 -16.95 -4.44
N GLU A 55 -7.18 -15.93 -5.27
CA GLU A 55 -6.06 -15.93 -6.22
C GLU A 55 -4.70 -15.93 -5.52
N ALA A 56 -4.55 -15.13 -4.47
CA ALA A 56 -3.36 -15.15 -3.63
C ALA A 56 -3.14 -16.55 -3.03
N HIS A 57 -4.20 -17.16 -2.49
CA HIS A 57 -4.12 -18.51 -1.94
C HIS A 57 -3.69 -19.54 -2.99
N ALA A 58 -4.24 -19.48 -4.21
CA ALA A 58 -3.83 -20.33 -5.33
C ALA A 58 -2.36 -20.12 -5.72
N ALA A 59 -1.85 -18.89 -5.58
CA ALA A 59 -0.44 -18.54 -5.73
C ALA A 59 0.44 -18.89 -4.51
N LYS A 60 -0.10 -19.62 -3.52
CA LYS A 60 0.56 -19.98 -2.25
C LYS A 60 0.89 -18.77 -1.35
N GLU A 61 0.21 -17.65 -1.57
CA GLU A 61 0.26 -16.45 -0.74
C GLU A 61 -0.95 -16.45 0.21
N SER A 62 -0.74 -16.70 1.50
CA SER A 62 -1.83 -16.66 2.49
C SER A 62 -2.15 -15.22 2.88
N ILE A 63 -3.03 -14.56 2.11
CA ILE A 63 -3.49 -13.19 2.36
C ILE A 63 -4.99 -13.19 2.64
N ARG A 64 -5.41 -12.56 3.73
CA ARG A 64 -6.82 -12.45 4.12
C ARG A 64 -7.53 -11.36 3.30
N ALA A 65 -8.82 -11.56 3.01
CA ALA A 65 -9.64 -10.57 2.31
C ALA A 65 -9.65 -9.19 3.02
N ASP A 66 -9.72 -9.14 4.35
CA ASP A 66 -9.64 -7.87 5.09
C ASP A 66 -8.34 -7.09 4.85
N SER A 67 -7.22 -7.81 4.71
CA SER A 67 -5.92 -7.19 4.41
C SER A 67 -5.91 -6.61 3.00
N ILE A 68 -6.58 -7.28 2.05
CA ILE A 68 -6.77 -6.78 0.69
C ILE A 68 -7.68 -5.55 0.70
N ALA A 69 -8.78 -5.57 1.47
CA ALA A 69 -9.68 -4.43 1.61
C ALA A 69 -8.96 -3.18 2.16
N ALA A 70 -8.10 -3.36 3.16
CA ALA A 70 -7.28 -2.27 3.70
C ALA A 70 -6.33 -1.68 2.63
N VAL A 71 -5.64 -2.53 1.86
CA VAL A 71 -4.77 -2.07 0.77
C VAL A 71 -5.58 -1.41 -0.34
N ARG A 72 -6.74 -1.96 -0.71
CA ARG A 72 -7.66 -1.39 -1.71
C ARG A 72 -8.10 0.01 -1.32
N ARG A 73 -8.39 0.24 -0.03
CA ARG A 73 -8.71 1.56 0.51
C ARG A 73 -7.56 2.54 0.28
N ILE A 74 -6.33 2.16 0.61
CA ILE A 74 -5.14 3.01 0.42
C ILE A 74 -4.89 3.35 -1.04
N VAL A 75 -5.02 2.36 -1.94
CA VAL A 75 -4.92 2.57 -3.39
C VAL A 75 -5.99 3.55 -3.86
N ARG A 76 -7.26 3.36 -3.47
CA ARG A 76 -8.36 4.26 -3.85
C ARG A 76 -8.14 5.69 -3.39
N LEU A 77 -7.79 5.89 -2.11
CA LEU A 77 -7.51 7.22 -1.56
C LEU A 77 -6.40 7.90 -2.35
N THR A 78 -5.30 7.19 -2.62
CA THR A 78 -4.18 7.76 -3.39
C THR A 78 -4.58 8.10 -4.83
N LEU A 79 -5.32 7.23 -5.52
CA LEU A 79 -5.79 7.50 -6.88
C LEU A 79 -6.83 8.61 -6.97
N ASN A 80 -7.51 8.93 -5.87
CA ASN A 80 -8.44 10.03 -5.75
C ASN A 80 -7.81 11.30 -5.16
N ASP A 81 -6.50 11.28 -4.88
CA ASP A 81 -5.77 12.37 -4.25
C ASP A 81 -6.24 12.75 -2.83
N GLU A 82 -6.73 11.75 -2.10
CA GLU A 82 -7.20 11.84 -0.73
C GLU A 82 -6.15 11.31 0.25
N LEU A 83 -6.11 11.89 1.46
CA LEU A 83 -5.24 11.44 2.55
C LEU A 83 -6.03 10.68 3.60
N VAL A 84 -5.41 9.65 4.14
CA VAL A 84 -5.84 9.00 5.38
C VAL A 84 -5.75 9.98 6.56
N THR A 85 -6.55 9.73 7.59
CA THR A 85 -6.59 10.57 8.81
C THR A 85 -5.99 9.88 10.03
N ALA A 86 -5.89 8.55 10.02
CA ALA A 86 -5.31 7.78 11.12
C ALA A 86 -3.78 7.65 10.98
N PRO A 87 -3.00 7.82 12.07
CA PRO A 87 -1.53 7.70 12.01
C PRO A 87 -1.01 6.36 11.50
N SER A 88 -1.67 5.25 11.82
CA SER A 88 -1.30 3.90 11.35
C SER A 88 -1.52 3.76 9.84
N GLU A 89 -2.63 4.28 9.32
CA GLU A 89 -2.89 4.32 7.88
C GLU A 89 -1.94 5.29 7.16
N ALA A 90 -1.47 6.35 7.83
CA ALA A 90 -0.53 7.31 7.25
C ALA A 90 0.81 6.67 6.88
N GLU A 91 1.31 5.75 7.70
CA GLU A 91 2.48 4.94 7.37
C GLU A 91 2.22 4.07 6.14
N GLU A 92 1.06 3.42 6.09
CA GLU A 92 0.68 2.56 4.97
C GLU A 92 0.53 3.31 3.65
N GLN A 93 -0.16 4.46 3.66
CA GLN A 93 -0.28 5.31 2.48
C GLN A 93 1.09 5.88 2.07
N SER A 94 1.95 6.22 3.04
CA SER A 94 3.30 6.68 2.73
C SER A 94 4.10 5.61 1.99
N ASN A 95 3.91 4.33 2.30
CA ASN A 95 4.60 3.24 1.61
C ASN A 95 4.22 3.16 0.13
N LEU A 96 2.98 3.47 -0.25
CA LEU A 96 2.58 3.57 -1.65
C LEU A 96 3.31 4.73 -2.34
N TYR A 97 3.32 5.92 -1.74
CA TYR A 97 4.06 7.05 -2.30
C TYR A 97 5.57 6.80 -2.40
N ARG A 98 6.16 6.16 -1.39
CA ARG A 98 7.57 5.75 -1.38
C ARG A 98 7.86 4.65 -2.39
N GLU A 99 6.88 3.82 -2.73
CA GLU A 99 7.00 2.84 -3.80
C GLU A 99 7.18 3.54 -5.15
N LEU A 100 6.36 4.56 -5.43
CA LEU A 100 6.47 5.38 -6.64
C LEU A 100 7.82 6.11 -6.73
N LEU A 101 8.43 6.44 -5.58
CA LEU A 101 9.74 7.09 -5.55
C LEU A 101 10.87 6.23 -6.14
N ASN A 102 10.69 4.91 -6.23
CA ASN A 102 11.69 3.99 -6.76
C ASN A 102 11.80 4.02 -8.30
N TYR A 103 10.85 4.65 -8.98
CA TYR A 103 10.74 4.58 -10.45
C TYR A 103 10.88 5.96 -11.11
N PRO A 104 11.25 5.99 -12.40
CA PRO A 104 11.15 7.19 -13.21
C PRO A 104 9.73 7.75 -13.18
N ARG A 105 9.63 9.07 -13.06
CA ARG A 105 8.37 9.80 -12.95
C ARG A 105 8.54 11.25 -13.34
N SER A 106 7.44 11.89 -13.71
CA SER A 106 7.36 13.29 -14.05
C SER A 106 7.84 14.19 -12.90
N PRO A 107 8.43 15.36 -13.21
CA PRO A 107 8.74 16.37 -12.19
C PRO A 107 7.54 16.77 -11.33
N GLU A 108 6.36 16.84 -11.94
CA GLU A 108 5.11 17.22 -11.31
C GLU A 108 4.65 16.14 -10.32
N LEU A 109 4.68 14.86 -10.72
CA LEU A 109 4.38 13.75 -9.81
C LEU A 109 5.43 13.66 -8.68
N ARG A 110 6.71 13.96 -8.96
CA ARG A 110 7.73 14.04 -7.91
C ARG A 110 7.40 15.10 -6.86
N GLN A 111 7.01 16.30 -7.30
CA GLN A 111 6.61 17.38 -6.40
C GLN A 111 5.36 16.98 -5.60
N HIS A 112 4.37 16.41 -6.28
CA HIS A 112 3.13 15.94 -5.68
C HIS A 112 3.39 14.91 -4.56
N ILE A 113 4.20 13.87 -4.84
CA ILE A 113 4.59 12.86 -3.86
C ILE A 113 5.29 13.51 -2.66
N SER A 114 6.20 14.45 -2.88
CA SER A 114 6.92 15.15 -1.79
C SER A 114 5.95 15.91 -0.87
N THR A 115 4.98 16.62 -1.46
CA THR A 115 3.92 17.30 -0.70
C THR A 115 3.09 16.32 0.11
N ARG A 116 2.61 15.24 -0.51
CA ARG A 116 1.78 14.22 0.16
C ARG A 116 2.52 13.51 1.29
N LEU A 117 3.79 13.14 1.09
CA LEU A 117 4.62 12.57 2.15
C LEU A 117 4.84 13.54 3.31
N THR A 118 5.00 14.84 3.03
CA THR A 118 5.14 15.86 4.08
C THR A 118 3.85 15.97 4.91
N GLN A 119 2.69 15.95 4.26
CA GLN A 119 1.39 15.96 4.93
C GLN A 119 1.18 14.69 5.78
N LEU A 120 1.51 13.52 5.25
CA LEU A 120 1.44 12.25 6.00
C LEU A 120 2.40 12.24 7.20
N ARG A 121 3.59 12.82 7.06
CA ARG A 121 4.55 12.94 8.17
C ARG A 121 4.07 13.88 9.28
N ALA A 122 3.26 14.89 8.94
CA ALA A 122 2.62 15.71 9.97
C ALA A 122 1.58 14.91 10.79
N LEU A 123 0.95 13.90 10.19
CA LEU A 123 0.03 12.98 10.89
C LEU A 123 0.78 11.89 11.67
N ASN A 124 1.86 11.35 11.12
CA ASN A 124 2.70 10.34 11.74
C ASN A 124 4.19 10.67 11.52
N PRO A 125 4.92 11.14 12.56
CA PRO A 125 6.33 11.53 12.44
C PRO A 125 7.28 10.41 11.96
N ASN A 126 6.88 9.14 12.07
CA ASN A 126 7.69 8.00 11.61
C ASN A 126 7.67 7.80 10.09
N VAL A 127 6.83 8.53 9.36
CA VAL A 127 6.78 8.47 7.89
C VAL A 127 8.13 8.88 7.31
N ARG A 128 8.71 7.97 6.52
CA ARG A 128 9.97 8.19 5.82
C ARG A 128 9.72 8.96 4.52
N MET A 129 10.64 9.86 4.18
CA MET A 129 10.60 10.64 2.93
C MET A 129 11.39 9.98 1.79
N THR A 130 12.16 8.93 2.09
CA THR A 130 13.02 8.25 1.14
C THR A 130 12.25 7.16 0.37
N PRO A 131 12.73 6.75 -0.81
CA PRO A 131 12.15 5.64 -1.54
C PRO A 131 11.98 4.38 -0.69
N LEU A 132 11.04 3.52 -1.06
CA LEU A 132 10.77 2.30 -0.31
C LEU A 132 11.98 1.35 -0.33
N GLY A 133 12.80 1.41 -1.39
CA GLY A 133 13.93 0.51 -1.61
C GLY A 133 13.46 -0.90 -2.01
N ASP A 134 14.28 -1.92 -1.79
CA ASP A 134 13.98 -3.32 -2.17
C ASP A 134 13.01 -4.04 -1.21
N VAL A 135 12.34 -3.30 -0.32
CA VAL A 135 11.38 -3.88 0.62
C VAL A 135 10.16 -4.41 -0.16
N ARG A 136 9.98 -5.74 -0.15
CA ARG A 136 8.78 -6.38 -0.69
C ARG A 136 7.65 -6.27 0.34
N LEU A 137 6.70 -5.36 0.10
CA LEU A 137 5.44 -5.30 0.84
C LEU A 137 4.46 -6.29 0.21
N GLY A 138 4.43 -7.53 0.68
CA GLY A 138 3.61 -8.61 0.12
C GLY A 138 3.65 -9.87 0.97
N ALA A 139 2.93 -10.92 0.56
CA ALA A 139 3.04 -12.23 1.22
C ALA A 139 4.51 -12.64 1.35
N ASN A 140 4.83 -13.32 2.46
CA ASN A 140 6.16 -13.64 2.97
C ASN A 140 7.12 -14.28 1.94
N ASP A 141 7.59 -13.51 0.97
CA ASP A 141 8.66 -13.86 0.04
C ASP A 141 10.04 -13.79 0.70
N GLN A 142 10.09 -13.31 1.96
CA GLN A 142 11.24 -13.60 2.78
C GLN A 142 11.19 -15.10 3.08
N SER A 143 12.10 -15.85 2.45
CA SER A 143 12.69 -17.01 3.12
C SER A 143 12.96 -16.56 4.55
N ARG A 144 12.16 -17.03 5.50
CA ARG A 144 12.45 -16.82 6.92
C ARG A 144 13.91 -17.20 7.06
N PRO A 145 14.82 -16.31 7.49
CA PRO A 145 16.20 -16.71 7.70
C PRO A 145 16.14 -17.95 8.58
N GLU A 146 16.61 -19.09 8.05
CA GLU A 146 16.69 -20.32 8.81
C GLU A 146 17.37 -19.93 10.11
N ARG A 147 16.68 -20.14 11.24
CA ARG A 147 17.36 -20.00 12.53
C ARG A 147 18.55 -20.94 12.42
N PRO A 148 19.80 -20.48 12.59
CA PRO A 148 20.92 -21.39 12.60
C PRO A 148 20.61 -22.45 13.64
N GLU A 149 20.53 -23.70 13.20
CA GLU A 149 20.27 -24.83 14.08
C GLU A 149 21.35 -24.84 15.17
N SER A 150 20.96 -24.51 16.40
CA SER A 150 21.89 -24.45 17.53
C SER A 150 22.34 -25.87 17.86
N ARG A 151 23.64 -26.16 17.70
CA ARG A 151 24.23 -27.43 18.12
C ARG A 151 24.21 -27.55 19.65
N CYS A 152 23.91 -28.73 20.21
CA CYS A 152 24.03 -28.98 21.66
C CYS A 152 25.47 -28.72 22.08
N GLU A 153 25.70 -27.89 23.09
CA GLU A 153 27.06 -27.59 23.61
C GLU A 153 27.75 -28.83 24.21
N LYS A 154 27.00 -29.92 24.45
CA LYS A 154 27.53 -31.16 25.03
C LYS A 154 27.95 -32.20 23.99
N CYS A 155 27.19 -32.39 22.91
CA CYS A 155 27.48 -33.42 21.90
C CYS A 155 27.81 -32.86 20.51
N PHE A 156 27.71 -31.53 20.33
CA PHE A 156 27.92 -30.82 19.06
C PHE A 156 27.02 -31.26 17.90
N MET A 157 25.99 -32.07 18.17
CA MET A 157 24.95 -32.48 17.22
C MET A 157 23.71 -31.58 17.32
N ILE A 158 22.86 -31.62 16.31
CA ILE A 158 21.61 -30.85 16.22
C ILE A 158 20.49 -31.72 16.79
N HIS A 159 19.98 -31.37 17.97
CA HIS A 159 18.82 -32.02 18.59
C HIS A 159 18.18 -31.11 19.65
N ASN A 160 16.92 -31.42 20.02
CA ASN A 160 16.11 -30.65 20.97
C ASN A 160 16.43 -30.97 22.43
N GLY A 161 17.70 -30.94 22.82
CA GLY A 161 18.11 -31.14 24.23
C GLY A 161 18.12 -32.60 24.72
N GLU A 162 17.72 -33.57 23.89
CA GLU A 162 17.95 -35.01 24.13
C GLU A 162 19.41 -35.40 23.85
N CYS A 163 20.31 -34.92 24.70
CA CYS A 163 21.73 -35.29 24.66
C CYS A 163 21.82 -36.63 25.45
N LEU A 164 21.96 -37.78 24.75
CA LEU A 164 22.18 -39.13 25.33
C LEU A 164 23.55 -39.24 26.01
#